data_AF-A0A504WXS3-F1
#
_entry.id   AF-A0A504WXS3-F1
#
_cell.length_a   1.000
_cell.length_b   1.000
_cell.length_c   1.000
_cell.angle_alpha   90.00
_cell.angle_beta   90.00
_cell.angle_gamma   90.00
#
_symmetry.space_group_name_H-M   'P 1'
#
loop_
_entity.id
_entity.type
_entity.pdbx_description
1 polymer ?
#
loop_
_entity_poly.entity_id
_entity_poly.type
_entity_poly.pdbx_seq_one_letter_code
_entity_poly.pdbx_strand_id
1 'polypeptide(L)'
;MNPDFVFPVRIRCRETGDVLQAWKGSPQGYLNLPSTDKTRHLVFEFDNSQSLLTLSSVSFEIRVIPDPTRGVRKEEIDPIEKKVQTLFEKMQTLRKLQELIRYNQKDHRALVEHANERVHWWSIMQVVSFFVAAGGQLWLLRSFVEKRRTI
;
A
#
# COMPACT_ATOMS: atom_id res chain seq x y z
N MET A 1 -9.45 7.16 -14.70
CA MET A 1 -10.00 7.06 -13.33
C MET A 1 -9.42 8.22 -12.55
N ASN A 2 -10.23 9.24 -12.28
CA ASN A 2 -9.78 10.53 -11.75
C ASN A 2 -9.59 10.40 -10.22
N PRO A 3 -8.40 10.67 -9.63
CA PRO A 3 -8.12 10.41 -8.22
C PRO A 3 -8.48 11.57 -7.28
N ASP A 4 -9.34 12.50 -7.71
CA ASP A 4 -9.59 13.76 -7.01
C ASP A 4 -10.80 13.73 -6.06
N PHE A 5 -11.23 12.55 -5.58
CA PHE A 5 -12.22 12.49 -4.50
C PHE A 5 -11.51 12.66 -3.16
N VAL A 6 -11.26 13.91 -2.79
CA VAL A 6 -10.75 14.26 -1.48
C VAL A 6 -11.91 14.30 -0.49
N PHE A 7 -12.06 13.24 0.31
CA PHE A 7 -13.06 13.21 1.37
C PHE A 7 -12.65 14.15 2.52
N PRO A 8 -13.53 15.01 3.01
CA PRO A 8 -13.20 15.92 4.09
C PRO A 8 -13.05 15.17 5.42
N VAL A 9 -11.88 15.29 6.06
CA VAL A 9 -11.58 14.73 7.39
C VAL A 9 -11.58 15.86 8.41
N ARG A 10 -12.29 15.68 9.53
CA ARG A 10 -12.32 16.64 10.63
C ARG A 10 -11.93 15.97 11.93
N ILE A 11 -11.08 16.64 12.71
CA ILE A 11 -10.73 16.22 14.07
C ILE A 11 -11.33 17.25 15.02
N ARG A 12 -12.16 16.77 15.94
CA ARG A 12 -12.81 17.58 16.96
C ARG A 12 -12.37 17.15 18.34
N CYS A 13 -12.16 18.10 19.24
CA CYS A 13 -12.06 17.80 20.66
C CYS A 13 -13.48 17.56 21.22
N ARG A 14 -13.73 16.41 21.87
CA ARG A 14 -15.05 16.09 22.42
C ARG A 14 -15.48 17.08 23.50
N GLU A 15 -14.53 17.55 24.31
CA GLU A 15 -14.85 18.40 25.47
C GLU A 15 -15.09 19.87 25.09
N THR A 16 -14.33 20.37 24.12
CA THR A 16 -14.40 21.78 23.71
C THR A 16 -15.34 21.98 22.53
N GLY A 17 -15.67 20.93 21.79
CA GLY A 17 -16.42 21.03 20.53
C GLY A 17 -15.63 21.69 19.39
N ASP A 18 -14.46 22.25 19.68
CA ASP A 18 -13.60 22.93 18.73
C ASP A 18 -13.01 21.95 17.71
N VAL A 19 -13.06 22.39 16.45
CA VAL A 19 -12.40 21.71 15.34
C VAL A 19 -10.93 22.02 15.43
N LEU A 20 -10.13 21.03 15.84
CA LEU A 20 -8.68 21.17 15.96
C LEU A 20 -8.02 21.25 14.59
N GLN A 21 -8.50 20.45 13.64
CA GLN A 21 -7.98 20.42 12.29
C GLN A 21 -9.02 19.86 11.32
N ALA A 22 -9.10 20.43 10.14
CA ALA A 22 -9.95 19.94 9.06
C ALA A 22 -9.17 19.93 7.74
N TRP A 23 -9.16 18.78 7.06
CA TRP A 23 -8.63 18.65 5.71
C TRP A 23 -9.81 18.50 4.75
N LYS A 24 -10.01 19.49 3.87
CA LYS A 24 -11.08 19.50 2.87
C LYS A 24 -10.60 19.24 1.44
N GLY A 25 -9.29 19.19 1.20
CA GLY A 25 -8.69 19.07 -0.13
C GLY A 25 -7.33 18.36 -0.14
N SER A 26 -6.96 17.71 0.97
CA SER A 26 -5.73 16.92 1.04
C SER A 26 -6.07 15.43 1.18
N PRO A 27 -5.61 14.55 0.27
CA PRO A 27 -5.84 13.11 0.35
C PRO A 27 -5.08 12.45 1.52
N GLN A 28 -4.12 13.17 2.12
CA GLN A 28 -3.31 12.73 3.24
C GLN A 28 -2.96 13.91 4.15
N GLY A 29 -2.82 13.66 5.44
CA GLY A 29 -2.46 14.65 6.45
C GLY A 29 -2.04 14.00 7.75
N TYR A 30 -1.29 14.74 8.57
CA TYR A 30 -0.92 14.34 9.92
C TYR A 30 -1.15 15.51 10.89
N LEU A 31 -1.47 15.20 12.14
CA LEU A 31 -1.64 16.17 13.21
C LEU A 31 -0.82 15.71 14.42
N ASN A 32 0.09 16.56 14.87
CA ASN A 32 0.85 16.35 16.09
C ASN A 32 0.22 17.18 17.21
N LEU A 33 -0.21 16.51 18.28
CA LEU A 33 -0.76 17.16 19.47
C LEU A 33 0.26 17.07 20.62
N PRO A 34 0.58 18.19 21.29
CA PRO A 34 1.47 18.16 22.45
C PRO A 34 0.82 17.47 23.64
N SER A 35 1.65 16.82 24.46
CA SER A 35 1.23 16.11 25.68
C SER A 35 0.62 17.08 26.69
N THR A 36 -0.70 17.01 26.87
CA THR A 36 -1.43 17.84 27.83
C THR A 36 -1.63 17.11 29.14
N ASP A 37 -1.61 17.84 30.25
CA ASP A 37 -1.74 17.30 31.62
C ASP A 37 -3.13 16.71 31.92
N LYS A 38 -4.14 17.11 31.13
CA LYS A 38 -5.51 16.62 31.20
C LYS A 38 -5.78 15.59 30.11
N THR A 39 -6.56 14.57 30.45
CA THR A 39 -7.10 13.59 29.49
C THR A 39 -7.90 14.33 28.42
N ARG A 40 -7.55 14.13 27.15
CA ARG A 40 -8.29 14.69 26.01
C ARG A 40 -9.01 13.58 25.26
N HIS A 41 -10.31 13.76 25.06
CA HIS A 41 -11.09 12.89 24.20
C HIS A 41 -11.13 13.50 22.79
N LEU A 42 -10.52 12.82 21.83
CA LEU A 42 -10.48 13.24 20.42
C LEU A 42 -11.51 12.44 19.62
N VAL A 43 -12.25 13.12 18.75
CA VAL A 43 -13.21 12.52 17.82
C VAL A 43 -12.70 12.75 16.41
N PHE A 44 -12.49 11.64 15.69
CA PHE A 44 -12.11 11.65 14.28
C PHE A 44 -13.39 11.44 13.46
N GLU A 45 -13.76 12.45 12.68
CA GLU A 45 -14.97 12.48 11.87
C GLU A 45 -14.58 12.40 10.40
N PHE A 46 -14.98 11.30 9.74
CA PHE A 46 -14.77 11.07 8.31
C PHE A 46 -16.11 11.20 7.61
N ASP A 47 -16.26 12.25 6.80
CA ASP A 47 -17.52 12.53 6.11
C ASP A 47 -17.42 12.10 4.65
N ASN A 48 -18.23 11.09 4.29
CA ASN A 48 -18.37 10.58 2.92
C ASN A 48 -19.76 10.91 2.33
N SER A 49 -20.44 11.94 2.83
CA SER A 49 -21.78 12.33 2.33
C SER A 49 -21.78 12.83 0.88
N GLN A 50 -20.63 13.24 0.36
CA GLN A 50 -20.51 13.79 -1.00
C GLN A 50 -20.27 12.74 -2.10
N SER A 51 -19.89 11.51 -1.73
CA SER A 51 -19.68 10.42 -2.70
C SER A 51 -20.91 9.52 -2.74
N LEU A 52 -21.83 9.78 -3.67
CA LEU A 52 -23.08 9.02 -3.83
C LEU A 52 -22.89 7.62 -4.44
N LEU A 53 -21.75 7.37 -5.11
CA LEU A 53 -21.54 6.17 -5.95
C LEU A 53 -20.24 5.40 -5.65
N THR A 54 -19.29 6.00 -4.92
CA THR A 54 -17.95 5.44 -4.70
C THR A 54 -17.71 5.14 -3.23
N LEU A 55 -17.27 3.92 -2.94
CA LEU A 55 -16.85 3.51 -1.60
C LEU A 55 -15.47 4.11 -1.29
N SER A 56 -15.36 4.86 -0.20
CA SER A 56 -14.09 5.42 0.28
C SER A 56 -13.46 4.51 1.32
N SER A 57 -12.20 4.10 1.12
CA SER A 57 -11.40 3.39 2.13
C SER A 57 -10.45 4.36 2.81
N VAL A 58 -10.52 4.46 4.14
CA VAL A 58 -9.65 5.34 4.93
C VAL A 58 -8.72 4.50 5.79
N SER A 59 -7.42 4.71 5.65
CA SER A 59 -6.39 4.15 6.53
C SER A 59 -5.92 5.23 7.49
N PHE A 60 -5.99 4.99 8.79
CA PHE A 60 -5.51 5.92 9.82
C PHE A 60 -4.68 5.18 10.86
N GLU A 61 -3.60 5.82 11.32
CA GLU A 61 -2.73 5.32 12.40
C GLU A 61 -2.68 6.37 13.51
N ILE A 62 -2.90 5.94 14.76
CA ILE A 62 -2.78 6.81 15.94
C ILE A 62 -1.55 6.35 16.72
N ARG A 63 -0.60 7.26 16.91
CA ARG A 63 0.62 7.00 17.69
C ARG A 63 0.66 7.87 18.94
N VAL A 64 0.64 7.22 20.10
CA VAL A 64 0.84 7.88 21.40
C VAL A 64 2.30 7.67 21.79
N ILE A 65 3.07 8.75 21.91
CA ILE A 65 4.45 8.72 22.38
C ILE A 65 4.42 9.11 23.86
N PRO A 66 4.64 8.18 24.80
CA PRO A 66 4.74 8.53 26.21
C PRO A 66 5.99 9.37 26.42
N ASP A 67 5.84 10.52 27.07
CA ASP A 67 6.96 11.38 27.42
C ASP A 67 7.78 10.68 28.53
N PRO A 68 9.03 10.26 28.27
CA PRO A 68 9.85 9.54 29.24
C PRO A 68 10.17 10.39 30.48
N THR A 69 9.97 11.71 30.39
CA THR A 69 10.25 12.66 31.47
C THR A 69 9.14 12.72 32.54
N ARG A 70 7.93 12.24 32.23
CA ARG A 70 6.74 12.40 33.11
C ARG A 70 6.45 11.22 34.04
N GLY A 71 7.14 10.08 33.91
CA GLY A 71 6.82 8.86 34.66
C GLY A 71 7.99 8.16 35.36
N VAL A 72 9.23 8.64 35.20
CA VAL A 72 10.40 7.95 35.74
C VAL A 72 10.72 8.51 37.13
N ARG A 73 10.31 7.78 38.17
CA ARG A 73 10.97 7.86 39.48
C ARG A 73 12.45 7.58 39.25
N LYS A 74 13.28 8.59 39.54
CA LYS A 74 14.70 8.70 39.23
C LYS A 74 15.60 7.79 40.10
N GLU A 75 15.14 6.61 40.46
CA GLU A 75 15.90 5.68 41.27
C GLU A 75 16.02 4.38 40.49
N GLU A 76 17.18 4.28 39.81
CA GLU A 76 17.74 3.05 39.25
C GLU A 76 17.08 2.50 37.98
N ILE A 77 17.29 3.19 36.84
CA ILE A 77 17.15 2.55 35.53
C ILE A 77 18.33 1.58 35.35
N ASP A 78 18.06 0.29 35.55
CA ASP A 78 19.00 -0.81 35.31
C ASP A 78 19.55 -0.71 33.85
N PRO A 79 20.88 -0.74 33.63
CA PRO A 79 21.47 -0.73 32.30
C PRO A 79 20.92 -1.81 31.34
N ILE A 80 20.29 -2.87 31.86
CA ILE A 80 19.60 -3.90 31.07
C ILE A 80 18.31 -3.35 30.46
N GLU A 81 17.53 -2.59 31.21
CA GLU A 81 16.27 -2.02 30.74
C GLU A 81 16.50 -1.04 29.59
N LYS A 82 17.59 -0.25 29.63
CA LYS A 82 18.02 0.60 28.50
C LYS A 82 18.34 -0.20 27.23
N LYS A 83 18.95 -1.38 27.34
CA LYS A 83 19.28 -2.24 26.19
C LYS A 83 18.03 -2.91 25.61
N VAL A 84 17.11 -3.35 26.47
CA VAL A 84 15.83 -3.92 26.03
C VAL A 84 14.96 -2.85 25.38
N GLN A 85 14.94 -1.64 25.93
CA GLN A 85 14.19 -0.51 25.38
C GLN A 85 14.74 -0.08 24.01
N THR A 86 16.06 -0.01 23.85
CA THR A 86 16.67 0.28 22.54
C THR A 86 16.45 -0.83 21.52
N LEU A 87 16.43 -2.11 21.92
CA LEU A 87 16.06 -3.22 21.04
C LEU A 87 14.56 -3.18 20.67
N PHE A 88 13.71 -2.83 21.64
CA PHE A 88 12.28 -2.70 21.43
C PHE A 88 11.95 -1.54 20.48
N GLU A 89 12.61 -0.40 20.61
CA GLU A 89 12.50 0.73 19.68
C GLU A 89 12.95 0.34 18.25
N LYS A 90 14.06 -0.38 18.13
CA LYS A 90 14.53 -0.89 16.83
C LYS A 90 13.56 -1.91 16.23
N MET A 91 13.01 -2.82 17.03
CA MET A 91 12.03 -3.81 16.59
C MET A 91 10.73 -3.13 16.14
N GLN A 92 10.24 -2.13 16.88
CA GLN A 92 9.08 -1.34 16.48
C GLN A 92 9.33 -0.60 15.16
N THR A 93 10.56 -0.12 14.93
CA THR A 93 10.94 0.52 13.67
C THR A 93 10.90 -0.46 12.50
N LEU A 94 11.43 -1.68 12.69
CA LEU A 94 11.36 -2.74 11.67
C LEU A 94 9.92 -3.20 11.40
N ARG A 95 9.08 -3.24 12.44
CA ARG A 95 7.67 -3.62 12.30
C ARG A 95 6.89 -2.62 11.43
N LYS A 96 7.15 -1.34 11.62
CA LYS A 96 6.58 -0.25 10.79
C LYS A 96 7.06 -0.34 9.33
N LEU A 97 8.32 -0.66 9.11
CA LEU A 97 8.87 -0.89 7.76
C LEU A 97 8.22 -2.12 7.09
N GLN A 98 8.05 -3.21 7.82
CA GLN A 98 7.40 -4.41 7.31
C GLN A 98 5.92 -4.18 6.96
N GLU A 99 5.19 -3.39 7.74
CA GLU A 99 3.82 -2.97 7.41
C GLU A 99 3.77 -2.11 6.15
N LEU A 100 4.70 -1.16 6.01
CA LEU A 100 4.82 -0.31 4.81
C LEU A 100 5.16 -1.14 3.56
N ILE A 101 6.09 -2.08 3.67
CA ILE A 101 6.42 -3.02 2.59
C ILE A 101 5.21 -3.90 2.26
N ARG A 102 4.49 -4.39 3.27
CA ARG A 102 3.32 -5.26 3.08
C ARG A 102 2.14 -4.52 2.43
N TYR A 103 1.96 -3.23 2.72
CA TYR A 103 0.99 -2.38 2.05
C TYR A 103 1.34 -2.23 0.56
N ASN A 104 2.59 -1.86 0.25
CA ASN A 104 3.05 -1.76 -1.14
C ASN A 104 3.02 -3.11 -1.90
N GLN A 105 3.28 -4.22 -1.22
CA GLN A 105 3.22 -5.57 -1.81
C GLN A 105 1.80 -5.98 -2.19
N LYS A 106 0.77 -5.49 -1.49
CA LYS A 106 -0.64 -5.75 -1.86
C LYS A 106 -0.97 -5.12 -3.21
N ASP A 107 -0.53 -3.88 -3.42
CA ASP A 107 -0.71 -3.19 -4.70
C ASP A 107 0.17 -3.78 -5.81
N HIS A 108 1.39 -4.21 -5.48
CA HIS A 108 2.28 -4.88 -6.44
C HIS A 108 1.80 -6.26 -6.90
N ARG A 109 1.01 -7.00 -6.11
CA ARG A 109 0.43 -8.27 -6.57
C ARG A 109 -0.52 -8.08 -7.75
N ALA A 110 -1.40 -7.08 -7.69
CA ALA A 110 -2.36 -6.82 -8.77
C ALA A 110 -1.66 -6.33 -10.06
N LEU A 111 -0.61 -5.50 -9.94
CA LEU A 111 0.19 -5.03 -11.08
C LEU A 111 1.00 -6.15 -11.75
N VAL A 112 1.57 -7.06 -10.96
CA VAL A 112 2.35 -8.19 -11.48
C VAL A 112 1.45 -9.25 -12.14
N GLU A 113 0.26 -9.51 -11.59
CA GLU A 113 -0.71 -10.44 -12.18
C GLU A 113 -1.11 -10.01 -13.61
N HIS A 114 -1.44 -8.72 -13.80
CA HIS A 114 -1.90 -8.20 -15.10
C HIS A 114 -0.78 -8.01 -16.14
N ALA A 115 0.46 -7.76 -15.71
CA ALA A 115 1.61 -7.74 -16.62
C ALA A 115 1.97 -9.16 -17.08
N ASN A 116 1.95 -10.12 -16.16
CA ASN A 116 2.29 -11.51 -16.42
C ASN A 116 1.29 -12.18 -17.38
N GLU A 117 -0.01 -11.91 -17.23
CA GLU A 117 -1.04 -12.52 -18.08
C GLU A 117 -0.91 -12.15 -19.56
N ARG A 118 -0.63 -10.87 -19.86
CA ARG A 118 -0.47 -10.41 -21.26
C ARG A 118 0.78 -11.01 -21.89
N VAL A 119 1.89 -11.02 -21.17
CA VAL A 119 3.15 -11.61 -21.64
C VAL A 119 3.00 -13.12 -21.85
N HIS A 120 2.25 -13.80 -20.98
CA HIS A 120 1.94 -15.21 -21.12
C HIS A 120 1.16 -15.51 -22.40
N TRP A 121 0.13 -14.72 -22.71
CA TRP A 121 -0.65 -14.85 -23.94
C TRP A 121 0.17 -14.58 -25.21
N TRP A 122 1.03 -13.56 -25.20
CA TRP A 122 1.92 -13.27 -26.32
C TRP A 122 2.96 -14.40 -26.55
N SER A 123 3.48 -15.00 -25.47
CA SER A 123 4.42 -16.12 -25.56
C SER A 123 3.77 -17.37 -26.16
N ILE A 124 2.53 -17.69 -25.75
CA ILE A 124 1.77 -18.81 -26.36
C ILE A 124 1.55 -18.56 -27.85
N MET A 125 1.11 -17.37 -28.22
CA MET A 125 0.86 -17.00 -29.62
C MET A 125 2.12 -17.16 -30.48
N GLN A 126 3.27 -16.74 -29.96
CA GLN A 126 4.56 -16.86 -30.64
C GLN A 126 4.97 -18.32 -30.88
N VAL A 127 4.82 -19.19 -29.87
CA VAL A 127 5.13 -20.62 -29.99
C VAL A 127 4.24 -21.28 -31.06
N VAL A 128 2.94 -20.99 -31.06
CA VAL A 128 2.00 -21.49 -32.08
C VAL A 128 2.42 -21.00 -33.47
N SER A 129 2.78 -19.73 -33.62
CA SER A 129 3.24 -19.18 -34.90
C SER A 129 4.49 -19.88 -35.42
N PHE A 130 5.44 -20.27 -34.55
CA PHE A 130 6.62 -21.04 -34.96
C PHE A 130 6.25 -22.44 -35.46
N PHE A 131 5.31 -23.13 -34.81
CA PHE A 131 4.85 -24.44 -35.29
C PHE A 131 4.16 -24.36 -36.65
N VAL A 132 3.33 -23.33 -36.88
CA VAL A 132 2.69 -23.09 -38.18
C VAL A 132 3.74 -22.81 -39.26
N ALA A 133 4.73 -21.97 -38.97
CA ALA A 133 5.81 -21.67 -39.90
C ALA A 133 6.65 -22.91 -40.23
N ALA A 134 7.03 -23.71 -39.23
CA ALA A 134 7.78 -24.96 -39.42
C ALA A 134 6.98 -26.00 -40.22
N GLY A 135 5.68 -26.15 -39.94
CA GLY A 135 4.79 -27.01 -40.72
C GLY A 135 4.67 -26.53 -42.17
N GLY A 136 4.53 -25.22 -42.38
CA GLY A 136 4.51 -24.61 -43.71
C GLY A 136 5.80 -24.86 -44.49
N GLN A 137 6.97 -24.74 -43.85
CA GLN A 137 8.27 -25.06 -44.45
C GLN A 137 8.34 -26.52 -44.92
N LEU A 138 7.89 -27.46 -44.09
CA LEU A 138 7.86 -28.88 -44.45
C LEU A 138 6.90 -29.18 -45.61
N TRP A 139 5.72 -28.55 -45.62
CA TRP A 139 4.75 -28.72 -46.69
C TRP A 139 5.25 -28.16 -48.02
N LEU A 140 5.85 -26.96 -48.00
CA LEU A 140 6.45 -26.36 -49.19
C LEU A 140 7.57 -27.26 -49.73
N LEU A 141 8.48 -27.74 -48.88
CA LEU A 141 9.56 -28.64 -49.30
C LEU A 141 9.02 -29.92 -49.93
N ARG A 142 7.99 -30.55 -49.34
CA ARG A 142 7.35 -31.74 -49.95
C ARG A 142 6.70 -31.41 -51.29
N SER A 143 5.91 -30.34 -51.38
CA SER A 143 5.26 -29.91 -52.62
C SER A 143 6.27 -29.60 -53.73
N PHE A 144 7.39 -28.95 -53.41
CA PHE A 144 8.44 -28.67 -54.39
C PHE A 144 9.16 -29.94 -54.85
N VAL A 145 9.44 -30.89 -53.96
CA VAL A 145 10.04 -32.19 -54.34
C VAL A 145 9.09 -32.99 -55.23
N GLU A 146 7.80 -33.02 -54.89
CA GLU A 146 6.79 -33.79 -55.61
C GLU A 146 6.50 -33.22 -57.01
N LYS A 147 6.44 -31.89 -57.14
CA LYS A 147 6.35 -31.21 -58.44
C LYS A 147 7.58 -31.41 -59.31
N ARG A 148 8.76 -31.59 -58.72
CA ARG A 148 10.01 -31.85 -59.47
C ARG A 148 10.20 -33.31 -59.84
N ARG A 149 9.44 -34.24 -59.24
CA ARG A 149 9.46 -35.67 -59.54
C ARG A 149 8.50 -36.08 -60.65
N THR A 150 7.54 -35.21 -60.98
CA THR A 150 6.46 -35.44 -61.95
C THR A 150 6.71 -34.80 -63.31
N ILE A 151 7.90 -34.22 -63.51
CA ILE A 151 8.41 -33.72 -64.80
C ILE A 151 9.49 -34.69 -65.29
#